data_AF-A0A1V4HZY5-F1
#
_entry.id   AF-A0A1V4HZY5-F1
#
_cell.length_a   1.000
_cell.length_b   1.000
_cell.length_c   1.000
_cell.angle_alpha   90.00
_cell.angle_beta   90.00
_cell.angle_gamma   90.00
#
_symmetry.space_group_name_H-M   'P 1'
#
loop_
_entity.id
_entity.type
_entity.pdbx_description
1 polymer ?
#
loop_
_entity_poly.entity_id
_entity_poly.type
_entity_poly.pdbx_seq_one_letter_code
_entity_poly.pdbx_strand_id
1 'polypeptide(L)' 'MKPFPWQQAMGFGFGVLRLAPDDFWRMTPRELAQAIRAIQGYATAPLARAELDELQARFPDAPPKGGRDD' A
#
# COMPACT_ATOMS: atom_id res chain seq x y z
N MET A 1 -4.18 -24.72 6.80
CA MET A 1 -3.28 -23.98 5.87
C MET A 1 -4.15 -23.20 4.89
N LYS A 2 -3.84 -21.93 4.61
CA LYS A 2 -4.55 -21.17 3.57
C LYS A 2 -3.92 -21.48 2.19
N PRO A 3 -4.71 -21.72 1.14
CA PRO A 3 -4.17 -21.95 -0.20
C PRO A 3 -3.44 -20.70 -0.71
N PHE A 4 -2.48 -20.90 -1.62
CA PHE A 4 -1.79 -19.79 -2.26
C PHE A 4 -2.79 -18.92 -3.07
N PRO A 5 -2.71 -17.58 -2.97
CA PRO A 5 -3.69 -16.69 -3.58
C PRO A 5 -3.44 -16.47 -5.08
N TRP A 6 -3.73 -17.48 -5.91
CA TRP A 6 -3.48 -17.44 -7.36
C TRP A 6 -4.16 -16.28 -8.07
N GLN A 7 -5.40 -15.93 -7.69
CA GLN A 7 -6.13 -14.83 -8.31
C GLN A 7 -5.41 -13.48 -8.14
N GLN A 8 -4.89 -13.20 -6.95
CA GLN A 8 -4.14 -11.96 -6.69
C GLN A 8 -2.79 -11.96 -7.39
N ALA A 9 -2.08 -13.10 -7.38
CA ALA A 9 -0.79 -13.23 -8.05
C ALA A 9 -0.91 -13.01 -9.57
N MET A 10 -1.87 -13.66 -10.24
CA MET A 10 -2.11 -13.51 -11.67
C MET A 10 -2.64 -12.10 -12.01
N GLY A 11 -3.53 -11.54 -11.19
CA GLY A 11 -4.02 -10.18 -11.37
C GLY A 11 -2.91 -9.14 -11.31
N PHE A 12 -1.96 -9.31 -10.38
CA PHE A 12 -0.79 -8.45 -10.29
C PHE A 12 0.17 -8.66 -11.47
N GLY A 13 0.47 -9.92 -11.82
CA GLY A 13 1.38 -10.27 -12.92
C GLY A 13 0.90 -9.75 -14.27
N PHE A 14 -0.36 -9.98 -14.62
CA PHE A 14 -0.91 -9.59 -15.93
C PHE A 14 -1.41 -8.15 -15.96
N GLY A 15 -1.97 -7.65 -14.86
CA GLY A 15 -2.55 -6.31 -14.81
C GLY A 15 -1.54 -5.21 -14.51
N VAL A 16 -0.75 -5.38 -13.43
CA VAL A 16 0.14 -4.33 -12.93
C VAL A 16 1.51 -4.42 -13.58
N LEU A 17 2.14 -5.60 -13.55
CA LEU A 17 3.45 -5.83 -14.17
C LEU A 17 3.36 -5.97 -15.70
N ARG A 18 2.16 -6.22 -16.24
CA ARG A 18 1.92 -6.45 -17.69
C ARG A 18 2.81 -7.52 -18.30
N LEU A 19 3.09 -8.58 -17.53
CA LEU A 19 3.86 -9.72 -18.01
C LEU A 19 3.05 -10.54 -19.01
N ALA A 20 3.74 -11.09 -20.02
CA ALA A 20 3.17 -12.17 -20.80
C ALA A 20 2.95 -13.41 -19.91
N PRO A 21 1.96 -14.28 -20.21
CA PRO A 21 1.73 -15.51 -19.45
C PRO A 21 3.00 -16.35 -19.26
N ASP A 22 3.80 -16.52 -20.30
CA ASP A 22 5.01 -17.35 -20.25
C ASP A 22 6.06 -16.77 -19.30
N ASP A 23 6.24 -15.45 -19.28
CA ASP A 23 7.18 -14.79 -18.37
C ASP A 23 6.73 -14.90 -16.92
N PHE A 24 5.43 -14.75 -16.65
CA PHE A 24 4.86 -14.94 -15.32
C PHE A 24 5.05 -16.36 -14.81
N TRP A 25 4.80 -17.38 -15.64
CA TRP A 25 4.93 -18.78 -15.22
C TRP A 25 6.37 -19.27 -15.11
N ARG A 26 7.31 -18.63 -15.83
CA ARG A 26 8.75 -18.89 -15.67
C ARG A 26 9.36 -18.20 -14.45
N MET A 27 8.70 -17.15 -13.94
CA MET A 27 9.17 -16.41 -12.78
C MET A 27 9.07 -17.25 -11.50
N THR A 28 10.07 -17.12 -10.64
CA THR A 28 10.08 -17.75 -9.32
C THR A 28 9.20 -16.98 -8.32
N PRO A 29 8.66 -17.63 -7.27
CA PRO A 29 7.93 -16.93 -6.22
C PRO A 29 8.74 -15.83 -5.51
N ARG A 30 10.08 -15.97 -5.44
CA ARG A 30 10.97 -14.95 -4.85
C ARG A 30 11.06 -13.71 -5.72
N GLU A 31 11.12 -13.87 -7.04
CA GLU A 31 11.11 -12.74 -7.99
C GLU A 31 9.77 -12.03 -7.96
N LEU A 32 8.65 -12.77 -7.95
CA LEU A 32 7.32 -12.18 -7.80
C LEU A 32 7.20 -11.36 -6.50
N ALA A 33 7.71 -11.88 -5.38
CA ALA A 33 7.71 -11.16 -4.12
C ALA A 33 8.53 -9.87 -4.18
N GLN A 34 9.69 -9.87 -4.86
CA GLN A 34 10.48 -8.64 -5.03
C GLN A 34 9.80 -7.64 -5.97
N ALA A 35 9.17 -8.09 -7.06
CA ALA A 35 8.43 -7.21 -7.96
C ALA A 35 7.26 -6.51 -7.25
N ILE A 36 6.54 -7.23 -6.39
CA ILE A 36 5.49 -6.64 -5.54
C ILE A 36 6.07 -5.57 -4.61
N ARG A 37 7.19 -5.86 -3.93
CA ARG A 37 7.86 -4.90 -3.02
C ARG A 37 8.38 -3.67 -3.75
N ALA A 38 8.87 -3.82 -4.98
CA ALA A 38 9.36 -2.70 -5.77
C ALA A 38 8.23 -1.71 -6.13
N ILE A 39 7.01 -2.19 -6.33
CA ILE A 39 5.85 -1.36 -6.69
C ILE A 39 5.14 -0.79 -5.46
N GLN A 40 4.91 -1.61 -4.43
CA GLN A 40 4.24 -1.17 -3.21
C GLN A 40 5.14 -0.32 -2.29
N GLY A 41 6.45 -0.29 -2.60
CA GLY A 41 7.46 0.20 -1.68
C GLY A 41 7.79 -0.85 -0.61
N TYR A 42 8.88 -0.59 0.12
CA TYR A 42 9.09 -1.27 1.39
C TYR A 42 7.91 -0.90 2.27
N ALA A 43 7.24 -1.88 2.88
CA ALA A 43 6.20 -1.61 3.85
C ALA A 43 6.75 -0.64 4.89
N THR A 44 6.42 0.65 4.76
CA THR A 44 6.62 1.63 5.81
C THR A 44 5.74 1.14 6.94
N ALA A 45 6.31 1.04 8.14
CA ALA A 45 5.52 0.68 9.32
C ALA A 45 4.22 1.52 9.31
N PRO A 46 3.07 0.93 9.65
CA PRO A 46 1.84 1.70 9.78
C PRO A 46 2.13 2.93 10.66
N LEU A 47 1.65 4.10 10.23
CA LEU A 47 1.81 5.35 10.98
C LEU A 47 1.40 5.11 12.44
N ALA A 48 2.28 5.42 13.38
CA ALA A 48 1.96 5.25 14.78
C ALA A 48 0.79 6.18 15.15
N ARG A 49 -0.04 5.76 16.11
CA ARG A 49 -1.19 6.57 16.54
C ARG A 49 -0.75 7.98 16.97
N ALA A 50 0.38 8.08 17.66
CA ALA A 50 0.96 9.34 18.09
C ALA A 50 1.33 10.26 16.90
N GLU A 51 1.92 9.70 15.83
CA GLU A 51 2.28 10.48 14.63
C GLU A 51 1.03 10.97 13.90
N LEU A 52 -0.04 10.17 13.88
CA LEU A 52 -1.34 10.61 13.36
C LEU A 52 -1.91 11.76 14.18
N ASP A 53 -1.91 11.65 15.52
CA ASP A 53 -2.44 12.67 16.41
C ASP A 53 -1.65 14.00 16.29
N GLU A 54 -0.33 13.94 16.09
CA GLU A 54 0.50 15.12 15.82
C GLU A 54 0.14 15.82 14.50
N LEU A 55 -0.13 15.04 13.44
CA LEU A 55 -0.55 15.58 12.15
C LEU A 55 -1.93 16.25 12.25
N GLN A 56 -2.87 15.64 12.98
CA GLN A 56 -4.19 16.22 13.21
C GLN A 56 -4.13 17.54 13.96
N ALA A 57 -3.25 17.66 14.96
CA ALA A 57 -3.03 18.91 15.67
C ALA A 57 -2.37 20.00 14.79
N ARG A 58 -1.45 19.59 13.89
CA ARG A 58 -0.74 20.51 13.00
C ARG A 58 -1.59 21.02 11.83
N PHE A 59 -2.50 20.19 11.34
CA PHE A 59 -3.38 20.49 10.21
C PHE A 59 -4.84 20.24 10.59
N PRO A 60 -5.46 21.10 11.41
CA PRO A 60 -6.85 20.93 11.80
C PRO A 60 -7.80 21.21 10.62
N ASP A 61 -8.72 20.29 10.35
CA ASP A 61 -9.70 20.41 9.26
C ASP A 61 -10.76 21.49 9.50
N ALA A 62 -11.00 21.85 10.77
CA ALA A 62 -11.98 22.85 11.16
C ALA A 62 -11.27 24.15 11.56
N PRO A 63 -11.78 25.33 11.16
CA PRO A 63 -11.32 26.59 11.73
C PRO A 63 -11.56 26.55 13.25
N PRO A 64 -10.67 27.18 14.05
CA PRO A 64 -10.81 27.19 15.50
C PRO A 64 -12.19 27.72 15.88
N LYS A 65 -12.98 26.91 16.59
CA LYS A 65 -14.27 27.34 17.16
C LYS A 65 -13.97 28.35 18.27
N GLY A 66 -14.02 29.63 17.90
CA GLY A 66 -13.78 30.71 18.84
C GLY A 66 -13.42 32.05 18.21
N GLY A 67 -14.08 32.44 17.11
CA GLY A 67 -14.34 33.86 16.89
C GLY A 67 -15.57 34.20 17.73
N ARG A 68 -15.35 34.79 18.91
CA ARG A 68 -16.40 35.38 19.74
C ARG A 68 -17.09 36.50 18.96
N ASP A 69 -18.32 36.72 19.38
CA ASP A 69 -19.21 37.82 19.03
C ASP A 69 -18.53 39.20 19.01
N ASP A 70 -18.62 39.90 17.87
CA ASP A 70 -18.70 41.35 17.75
C ASP A 70 -19.37 41.77 16.42
#